data_AF-A0A9D7D760-F1
#
_entry.id   AF-A0A9D7D760-F1
#
_cell.length_a   1.000
_cell.length_b   1.000
_cell.length_c   1.000
_cell.angle_alpha   90.00
_cell.angle_beta   90.00
_cell.angle_gamma   90.00
#
_symmetry.space_group_name_H-M   'P 1'
#
loop_
_entity.id
_entity.type
_entity.pdbx_description
1 polymer ?
#
loop_
_entity_poly.entity_id
_entity_poly.type
_entity_poly.pdbx_seq_one_letter_code
_entity_poly.pdbx_strand_id
1 'polypeptide(L)'
;MFGPGGVLFLLSHEMLLTWRNFRASGKGRHVRRAVFYTFLTAALGFGGYWAARFLSEITPEPNVMTLGIIGGALTILFSLMLSQALMLITESLYQRGDLDLLLASPVPLWRVVLVRMSAIAINVGLFYLILVVAVCVWLPFFGGWAWIGFAPAVLLLTLFATAIALVLARILFAVIGPKNTRVVAQILGSLIGAAFFIASQVPRFSENESRARAMQDIFNAIVPVVGNPSSPLSLPARAAFGLNADLAIWAAIAVIAFLLAVWWYAAGFSRDAAAIAGLGQRRKINTRAARAMRSGVRATLVSKEWRLLRRDPLLLVANPSAAALLRATHGRVRIADQRRGGESLLLRRHCVCVRADRDILRGQPCLAHRLCRGRTRSHRQRARLSR
;
A
#
# COMPACT_ATOMS: atom_id res chain seq x y z
N MET A 1 -20.18 18.30 23.27
CA MET A 1 -19.63 17.41 22.21
C MET A 1 -20.14 17.74 20.79
N PHE A 2 -21.34 18.31 20.63
CA PHE A 2 -21.97 18.56 19.32
C PHE A 2 -21.87 20.01 18.78
N GLY A 3 -21.37 20.98 19.57
CA GLY A 3 -21.18 22.36 19.09
C GLY A 3 -20.02 22.51 18.10
N PRO A 4 -19.93 23.65 17.38
CA PRO A 4 -18.80 23.95 16.50
C PRO A 4 -17.48 23.88 17.28
N GLY A 5 -16.53 23.07 16.77
CA GLY A 5 -15.26 22.74 17.47
C GLY A 5 -15.31 21.53 18.42
N GLY A 6 -16.45 20.84 18.50
CA GLY A 6 -16.60 19.55 19.19
C GLY A 6 -16.00 18.37 18.41
N VAL A 7 -15.67 17.29 19.11
CA VAL A 7 -15.09 16.06 18.52
C VAL A 7 -16.01 15.46 17.46
N LEU A 8 -17.31 15.36 17.74
CA LEU A 8 -18.26 14.78 16.78
C LEU A 8 -18.48 15.67 15.55
N PHE A 9 -18.48 17.00 15.74
CA PHE A 9 -18.59 17.96 14.64
C PHE A 9 -17.39 17.83 13.70
N LEU A 10 -16.17 17.83 14.24
CA LEU A 10 -14.95 17.66 13.45
C LEU A 10 -14.91 16.29 12.74
N LEU A 11 -15.32 15.22 13.43
CA LEU A 11 -15.38 13.88 12.85
C LEU A 11 -16.36 13.79 11.69
N SER A 12 -17.54 14.39 11.81
CA SER A 12 -18.50 14.47 10.71
C SER A 12 -17.91 15.20 9.50
N HIS A 13 -17.13 16.25 9.74
CA HIS A 13 -16.49 17.02 8.68
C HIS A 13 -15.38 16.22 7.98
N GLU A 14 -14.55 15.51 8.72
CA GLU A 14 -13.53 14.59 8.18
C GLU A 14 -14.15 13.47 7.33
N MET A 15 -15.25 12.89 7.80
CA MET A 15 -16.00 11.89 7.01
C MET A 15 -16.58 12.49 5.73
N LEU A 16 -17.10 13.73 5.78
CA LEU A 16 -17.58 14.44 4.61
C LEU A 16 -16.46 14.76 3.61
N LEU A 17 -15.28 15.15 4.09
CA LEU A 17 -14.10 15.37 3.24
C LEU A 17 -13.66 14.07 2.56
N THR A 18 -13.59 12.98 3.32
CA THR A 18 -13.29 11.63 2.79
C THR A 18 -14.31 11.22 1.73
N TRP A 19 -15.59 11.45 1.98
CA TRP A 19 -16.67 11.20 1.03
C TRP A 19 -16.56 12.06 -0.24
N ARG A 20 -16.24 13.35 -0.10
CA ARG A 20 -16.03 14.26 -1.24
C ARG A 20 -14.83 13.83 -2.08
N ASN A 21 -13.72 13.46 -1.45
CA ASN A 21 -12.52 12.94 -2.13
C ASN A 21 -12.84 11.65 -2.88
N PHE A 22 -13.54 10.72 -2.23
CA PHE A 22 -14.02 9.51 -2.88
C PHE A 22 -14.91 9.83 -4.09
N ARG A 23 -15.85 10.77 -3.95
CA ARG A 23 -16.72 11.20 -5.05
C ARG A 23 -15.92 11.83 -6.19
N ALA A 24 -14.91 12.65 -5.87
CA ALA A 24 -14.05 13.35 -6.83
C ALA A 24 -13.08 12.44 -7.59
N SER A 25 -12.60 11.35 -7.00
CA SER A 25 -11.76 10.33 -7.66
C SER A 25 -12.44 9.64 -8.85
N GLY A 26 -13.76 9.84 -9.04
CA GLY A 26 -14.56 9.24 -10.10
C GLY A 26 -14.93 10.18 -11.26
N LYS A 27 -14.14 11.22 -11.57
CA LYS A 27 -14.41 12.10 -12.73
C LYS A 27 -14.39 11.29 -14.05
N GLY A 28 -15.57 11.07 -14.65
CA GLY A 28 -15.69 10.72 -16.06
C GLY A 28 -16.60 9.56 -16.48
N ARG A 29 -17.13 8.72 -15.57
CA ARG A 29 -18.07 7.64 -15.96
C ARG A 29 -19.06 7.29 -14.84
N HIS A 30 -20.11 8.11 -14.68
CA HIS A 30 -21.21 7.84 -13.75
C HIS A 30 -21.85 6.47 -13.98
N VAL A 31 -22.01 6.06 -15.26
CA VAL A 31 -22.53 4.74 -15.63
C VAL A 31 -21.65 3.61 -15.12
N ARG A 32 -20.33 3.65 -15.38
CA ARG A 32 -19.40 2.62 -14.88
C ARG A 32 -19.42 2.50 -13.37
N ARG A 33 -19.57 3.64 -12.68
CA ARG A 33 -19.64 3.69 -11.22
C ARG A 33 -20.95 3.07 -10.70
N ALA A 34 -22.08 3.38 -11.34
CA ALA A 34 -23.37 2.77 -11.02
C ALA A 34 -23.35 1.25 -11.27
N VAL A 35 -22.82 0.81 -12.42
CA VAL A 35 -22.63 -0.62 -12.73
C VAL A 35 -21.74 -1.30 -11.69
N PHE A 36 -20.64 -0.67 -11.28
CA PHE A 36 -19.77 -1.23 -10.26
C PHE A 36 -20.47 -1.39 -8.90
N TYR A 37 -21.17 -0.36 -8.41
CA TYR A 37 -21.87 -0.45 -7.13
C TYR A 37 -23.06 -1.41 -7.18
N THR A 38 -23.84 -1.42 -8.26
CA THR A 38 -24.94 -2.38 -8.42
C THR A 38 -24.42 -3.82 -8.44
N PHE A 39 -23.36 -4.08 -9.20
CA PHE A 39 -22.70 -5.39 -9.21
C PHE A 39 -22.14 -5.76 -7.83
N LEU A 40 -21.46 -4.83 -7.16
CA LEU A 40 -20.90 -5.06 -5.83
C LEU A 40 -22.01 -5.37 -4.80
N THR A 41 -23.09 -4.60 -4.79
CA THR A 41 -24.23 -4.82 -3.89
C THR A 41 -24.91 -6.16 -4.19
N ALA A 42 -25.09 -6.53 -5.46
CA ALA A 42 -25.65 -7.82 -5.84
C ALA A 42 -24.74 -8.97 -5.42
N ALA A 43 -23.43 -8.86 -5.64
CA ALA A 43 -22.44 -9.86 -5.24
C ALA A 43 -22.37 -10.02 -3.71
N LEU A 44 -22.39 -8.91 -2.97
CA LEU A 44 -22.43 -8.93 -1.50
C LEU A 44 -23.75 -9.51 -0.98
N GLY A 45 -24.88 -9.15 -1.58
CA GLY A 45 -26.19 -9.71 -1.21
C GLY A 45 -26.26 -11.20 -1.45
N PHE A 46 -25.82 -11.67 -2.62
CA PHE A 46 -25.79 -13.09 -2.98
C PHE A 46 -24.80 -13.89 -2.12
N GLY A 47 -23.57 -13.38 -1.96
CA GLY A 47 -22.57 -14.01 -1.11
C GLY A 47 -22.98 -14.01 0.37
N GLY A 48 -23.58 -12.92 0.83
CA GLY A 48 -24.13 -12.77 2.17
C GLY A 48 -25.27 -13.74 2.47
N TYR A 49 -26.18 -13.93 1.50
CA TYR A 49 -27.27 -14.90 1.59
C TYR A 49 -26.74 -16.34 1.76
N TRP A 50 -25.81 -16.76 0.90
CA TRP A 50 -25.23 -18.10 0.99
C TRP A 50 -24.43 -18.30 2.27
N ALA A 51 -23.62 -17.32 2.66
CA ALA A 51 -22.87 -17.37 3.91
C ALA A 51 -23.80 -17.46 5.12
N ALA A 52 -24.87 -16.66 5.16
CA ALA A 52 -25.88 -16.71 6.21
C ALA A 52 -26.58 -18.07 6.29
N ARG A 53 -26.88 -18.68 5.14
CA ARG A 53 -27.49 -20.01 5.07
C ARG A 53 -26.57 -21.07 5.67
N PHE A 54 -25.30 -21.13 5.25
CA PHE A 54 -24.33 -22.05 5.82
C PHE A 54 -24.10 -21.82 7.31
N LEU A 55 -24.04 -20.56 7.74
CA LEU A 55 -23.80 -20.21 9.14
C LEU A 55 -25.01 -20.54 10.03
N SER A 56 -26.23 -20.48 9.48
CA SER A 56 -27.46 -20.86 10.20
C SER A 56 -27.56 -22.36 10.51
N GLU A 57 -26.90 -23.20 9.72
CA GLU A 57 -26.85 -24.65 9.93
C GLU A 57 -25.84 -25.02 11.04
N ILE A 58 -24.94 -24.10 11.39
CA ILE A 58 -23.95 -24.28 12.45
C ILE A 58 -24.49 -23.65 13.74
N THR A 59 -24.79 -24.49 14.73
CA THR A 59 -25.14 -23.99 16.06
C THR A 59 -23.93 -23.31 16.70
N PRO A 60 -24.07 -22.06 17.17
CA PRO A 60 -22.99 -21.33 17.83
C PRO A 60 -22.82 -21.84 19.26
N GLU A 61 -22.27 -23.04 19.40
CA GLU A 61 -21.84 -23.57 20.68
C GLU A 61 -20.37 -23.20 20.92
N PRO A 62 -20.01 -22.69 22.11
CA PRO A 62 -18.63 -22.34 22.48
C PRO A 62 -17.80 -23.61 22.75
N ASN A 63 -17.74 -24.49 21.76
CA ASN A 63 -16.83 -25.63 21.74
C ASN A 63 -15.41 -25.14 21.38
N VAL A 64 -14.39 -25.83 21.89
CA VAL A 64 -12.96 -25.51 21.63
C VAL A 64 -12.66 -25.44 20.13
N MET A 65 -13.32 -26.26 19.33
CA MET A 65 -13.15 -26.27 17.88
C MET A 65 -13.70 -24.99 17.24
N THR A 66 -14.95 -24.62 17.54
CA THR A 66 -15.59 -23.41 17.00
C THR A 66 -14.85 -22.14 17.45
N LEU A 67 -14.42 -22.08 18.71
CA LEU A 67 -13.59 -21.00 19.25
C LEU A 67 -12.24 -20.90 18.52
N GLY A 68 -11.59 -22.03 18.23
CA GLY A 68 -10.35 -22.06 17.46
C GLY A 68 -10.53 -21.51 16.04
N ILE A 69 -11.61 -21.88 15.35
CA ILE A 69 -11.89 -21.41 13.98
C ILE A 69 -12.15 -19.90 13.99
N ILE A 70 -13.07 -19.43 14.84
CA ILE A 70 -13.44 -18.01 14.90
C ILE A 70 -12.25 -17.16 15.35
N GLY A 71 -11.54 -17.59 16.39
CA GLY A 71 -10.39 -16.86 16.87
C GLY A 71 -9.22 -16.85 15.88
N GLY A 72 -9.00 -17.94 15.12
CA GLY A 72 -8.07 -17.96 14.00
C GLY A 72 -8.47 -16.95 12.92
N ALA A 73 -9.75 -16.92 12.53
CA ALA A 73 -10.28 -15.96 11.56
C ALA A 73 -10.13 -14.51 12.05
N LEU A 74 -10.47 -14.22 13.31
CA LEU A 74 -10.29 -12.90 13.91
C LEU A 74 -8.81 -12.51 14.02
N THR A 75 -7.91 -13.45 14.25
CA THR A 75 -6.45 -13.19 14.26
C THR A 75 -5.94 -12.80 12.88
N ILE A 76 -6.43 -13.48 11.83
CA ILE A 76 -6.12 -13.12 10.44
C ILE A 76 -6.67 -11.72 10.12
N LEU A 77 -7.93 -11.46 10.46
CA LEU A 77 -8.56 -10.14 10.27
C LEU A 77 -7.79 -9.04 11.02
N PHE A 78 -7.40 -9.31 12.26
CA PHE A 78 -6.61 -8.40 13.08
C PHE A 78 -5.28 -8.05 12.41
N SER A 79 -4.54 -9.03 11.89
CA SER A 79 -3.27 -8.79 11.17
C SER A 79 -3.46 -7.89 9.94
N LEU A 80 -4.52 -8.13 9.16
CA LEU A 80 -4.84 -7.30 8.00
C LEU A 80 -5.24 -5.88 8.39
N MET A 81 -6.10 -5.72 9.41
CA MET A 81 -6.52 -4.42 9.93
C MET A 81 -5.35 -3.63 10.51
N LEU A 82 -4.47 -4.28 11.27
CA LEU A 82 -3.27 -3.69 11.85
C LEU A 82 -2.36 -3.12 10.76
N SER A 83 -2.14 -3.90 9.70
CA SER A 83 -1.33 -3.49 8.54
C SER A 83 -1.89 -2.25 7.84
N GLN A 84 -3.20 -2.25 7.56
CA GLN A 84 -3.87 -1.12 6.92
C GLN A 84 -3.87 0.13 7.81
N ALA A 85 -4.14 -0.04 9.10
CA ALA A 85 -4.12 1.05 10.07
C ALA A 85 -2.73 1.69 10.16
N LEU A 86 -1.65 0.90 10.25
CA LEU A 86 -0.28 1.40 10.25
C LEU A 86 0.05 2.23 9.00
N MET A 87 -0.39 1.75 7.83
CA MET A 87 -0.16 2.46 6.58
C MET A 87 -0.88 3.82 6.56
N LEU A 88 -2.15 3.86 6.96
CA LEU A 88 -2.94 5.09 6.99
C LEU A 88 -2.44 6.08 8.06
N ILE A 89 -2.08 5.59 9.24
CA ILE A 89 -1.51 6.42 10.32
C ILE A 89 -0.21 7.05 9.84
N THR A 90 0.71 6.27 9.27
CA THR A 90 1.98 6.82 8.78
C THR A 90 1.76 7.82 7.66
N GLU A 91 0.89 7.56 6.69
CA GLU A 91 0.58 8.52 5.63
C GLU A 91 0.00 9.83 6.17
N SER A 92 -0.90 9.75 7.15
CA SER A 92 -1.53 10.93 7.77
C SER A 92 -0.51 11.90 8.36
N LEU A 93 0.61 11.39 8.87
CA LEU A 93 1.65 12.19 9.50
C LEU A 93 2.56 12.92 8.50
N TYR A 94 2.68 12.39 7.29
CA TYR A 94 3.53 12.95 6.25
C TYR A 94 2.81 13.93 5.33
N GLN A 95 1.49 14.09 5.47
CA GLN A 95 0.74 15.09 4.72
C GLN A 95 1.13 16.51 5.20
N ARG A 96 2.09 17.08 4.46
CA ARG A 96 2.98 18.20 4.82
C ARG A 96 2.33 19.59 4.94
N GLY A 97 1.03 19.68 5.18
CA GLY A 97 0.29 20.94 5.29
C GLY A 97 -0.65 21.01 6.49
N ASP A 98 -1.02 19.86 7.06
CA ASP A 98 -1.92 19.82 8.21
C ASP A 98 -1.23 20.31 9.49
N LEU A 99 0.04 19.97 9.65
CA LEU A 99 0.76 20.22 10.89
C LEU A 99 0.94 21.71 11.20
N ASP A 100 1.24 22.52 10.17
CA ASP A 100 1.40 23.98 10.29
C ASP A 100 0.04 24.65 10.55
N LEU A 101 -1.02 24.13 9.91
CA LEU A 101 -2.40 24.58 10.11
C LEU A 101 -2.90 24.25 11.53
N LEU A 102 -2.53 23.08 12.07
CA LEU A 102 -2.89 22.62 13.41
C LEU A 102 -2.21 23.44 14.50
N LEU A 103 -0.96 23.86 14.28
CA LEU A 103 -0.23 24.73 15.20
C LEU A 103 -0.75 26.18 15.19
N ALA A 104 -1.34 26.63 14.08
CA ALA A 104 -1.94 27.96 13.96
C ALA A 104 -3.39 28.03 14.45
N SER A 105 -4.08 26.90 14.61
CA SER A 105 -5.50 26.86 15.00
C SER A 105 -5.71 26.91 16.53
N PRO A 106 -6.71 27.64 17.05
CA PRO A 106 -7.00 27.72 18.48
C PRO A 106 -7.70 26.46 19.06
N VAL A 107 -7.54 25.29 18.41
CA VAL A 107 -8.21 24.03 18.80
C VAL A 107 -7.21 23.14 19.56
N PRO A 108 -7.61 22.53 20.70
CA PRO A 108 -6.70 21.66 21.44
C PRO A 108 -6.29 20.43 20.60
N LEU A 109 -4.98 20.20 20.51
CA LEU A 109 -4.35 19.18 19.67
C LEU A 109 -4.93 17.77 19.88
N TRP A 110 -5.25 17.40 21.12
CA TRP A 110 -5.78 16.08 21.45
C TRP A 110 -7.10 15.78 20.73
N ARG A 111 -7.96 16.79 20.50
CA ARG A 111 -9.25 16.61 19.81
C ARG A 111 -9.04 16.27 18.34
N VAL A 112 -8.10 16.96 17.69
CA VAL A 112 -7.81 16.74 16.28
C VAL A 112 -7.19 15.36 16.07
N VAL A 113 -6.21 14.99 16.91
CA VAL A 113 -5.60 13.65 16.86
C VAL A 113 -6.67 12.58 17.08
N LEU A 114 -7.52 12.71 18.10
CA LEU A 114 -8.62 11.78 18.34
C LEU A 114 -9.52 11.63 17.12
N VAL A 115 -10.00 12.74 16.55
CA VAL A 115 -10.86 12.74 15.37
C VAL A 115 -10.20 12.03 14.19
N ARG A 116 -8.93 12.34 13.92
CA ARG A 116 -8.20 11.78 12.79
C ARG A 116 -7.96 10.27 12.96
N MET A 117 -7.60 9.83 14.16
CA MET A 117 -7.40 8.41 14.44
C MET A 117 -8.73 7.64 14.43
N SER A 118 -9.82 8.25 14.88
CA SER A 118 -11.17 7.67 14.74
C SER A 118 -11.58 7.57 13.27
N ALA A 119 -11.30 8.57 12.44
CA ALA A 119 -11.57 8.51 11.01
C ALA A 119 -10.78 7.38 10.33
N ILE A 120 -9.51 7.17 10.72
CA ILE A 120 -8.70 6.05 10.24
C ILE A 120 -9.30 4.71 10.69
N ALA A 121 -9.67 4.56 11.97
CA ALA A 121 -10.29 3.33 12.48
C ALA A 121 -11.59 3.00 11.73
N ILE A 122 -12.43 4.01 11.49
CA ILE A 122 -13.67 3.86 10.71
C ILE A 122 -13.34 3.44 9.27
N ASN A 123 -12.35 4.07 8.63
CA ASN A 123 -11.99 3.75 7.24
C ASN A 123 -11.46 2.31 7.09
N VAL A 124 -10.61 1.86 8.03
CA VAL A 124 -10.12 0.48 8.08
C VAL A 124 -11.29 -0.47 8.32
N GLY A 125 -12.14 -0.19 9.31
CA GLY A 125 -13.26 -1.05 9.68
C GLY A 125 -14.36 -1.11 8.62
N LEU A 126 -14.57 -0.05 7.83
CA LEU A 126 -15.69 0.06 6.90
C LEU A 126 -15.74 -1.10 5.90
N PHE A 127 -14.59 -1.48 5.32
CA PHE A 127 -14.55 -2.58 4.36
C PHE A 127 -15.00 -3.90 5.00
N TYR A 128 -14.49 -4.22 6.18
CA TYR A 128 -14.83 -5.46 6.90
C TYR A 128 -16.27 -5.45 7.42
N LEU A 129 -16.74 -4.30 7.91
CA LEU A 129 -18.11 -4.14 8.38
C LEU A 129 -19.11 -4.29 7.24
N ILE A 130 -18.82 -3.80 6.04
CA ILE A 130 -19.68 -4.03 4.86
C ILE A 130 -19.81 -5.53 4.57
N LEU A 131 -18.72 -6.29 4.64
CA LEU A 131 -18.76 -7.74 4.44
C LEU A 131 -19.59 -8.43 5.53
N VAL A 132 -19.41 -8.06 6.79
CA VAL A 132 -20.15 -8.65 7.91
C VAL A 132 -21.63 -8.28 7.85
N VAL A 133 -21.96 -7.02 7.59
CA VAL A 133 -23.35 -6.56 7.43
C VAL A 133 -24.04 -7.28 6.29
N ALA A 134 -23.35 -7.51 5.17
CA ALA A 134 -23.92 -8.27 4.05
C ALA A 134 -24.39 -9.67 4.47
N VAL A 135 -23.71 -10.31 5.43
CA VAL A 135 -24.12 -11.58 6.02
C VAL A 135 -25.22 -11.36 7.07
N CYS A 136 -24.99 -10.45 8.03
CA CYS A 136 -25.90 -10.19 9.15
C CYS A 136 -27.31 -9.76 8.76
N VAL A 137 -27.50 -9.11 7.60
CA VAL A 137 -28.83 -8.75 7.09
C VAL A 137 -29.71 -9.98 6.84
N TRP A 138 -29.11 -11.12 6.46
CA TRP A 138 -29.84 -12.35 6.14
C TRP A 138 -30.01 -13.30 7.34
N LEU A 139 -29.17 -13.19 8.37
CA LEU A 139 -29.18 -14.05 9.57
C LEU A 139 -30.57 -14.18 10.24
N PRO A 140 -31.33 -13.08 10.45
CA PRO A 140 -32.65 -13.16 11.09
C PRO A 140 -33.65 -14.04 10.34
N PHE A 141 -33.55 -14.10 9.01
CA PHE A 141 -34.46 -14.90 8.17
C PHE A 141 -34.22 -16.41 8.30
N PHE A 142 -33.03 -16.83 8.75
CA PHE A 142 -32.65 -18.23 8.91
C PHE A 142 -32.58 -18.67 10.39
N GLY A 143 -33.01 -17.83 11.33
CA GLY A 143 -32.95 -18.12 12.77
C GLY A 143 -31.55 -17.96 13.39
N GLY A 144 -30.58 -17.39 12.68
CA GLY A 144 -29.19 -17.23 13.11
C GLY A 144 -28.92 -16.04 14.03
N TRP A 145 -29.81 -15.73 14.98
CA TRP A 145 -29.71 -14.55 15.85
C TRP A 145 -28.43 -14.50 16.70
N ALA A 146 -27.93 -15.66 17.12
CA ALA A 146 -26.74 -15.76 17.95
C ALA A 146 -25.46 -15.26 17.25
N TRP A 147 -25.41 -15.27 15.92
CA TRP A 147 -24.26 -14.81 15.14
C TRP A 147 -24.21 -13.28 14.95
N ILE A 148 -25.22 -12.55 15.40
CA ILE A 148 -25.25 -11.07 15.31
C ILE A 148 -24.11 -10.44 16.13
N GLY A 149 -23.66 -11.10 17.20
CA GLY A 149 -22.51 -10.65 18.02
C GLY A 149 -21.19 -10.54 17.25
N PHE A 150 -21.07 -11.17 16.09
CA PHE A 150 -19.88 -11.08 15.24
C PHE A 150 -19.66 -9.65 14.72
N ALA A 151 -20.73 -8.91 14.40
CA ALA A 151 -20.64 -7.54 13.89
C ALA A 151 -20.01 -6.55 14.89
N PRO A 152 -20.50 -6.42 16.14
CA PRO A 152 -19.85 -5.57 17.13
C PRO A 152 -18.45 -6.11 17.51
N ALA A 153 -18.22 -7.43 17.54
CA ALA A 153 -16.89 -7.98 17.80
C ALA A 153 -15.85 -7.52 16.76
N VAL A 154 -16.20 -7.54 15.46
CA VAL A 154 -15.35 -7.04 14.37
C VAL A 154 -15.16 -5.52 14.47
N LEU A 155 -16.19 -4.76 14.83
CA LEU A 155 -16.06 -3.31 15.07
C LEU A 155 -15.07 -3.00 16.20
N LEU A 156 -15.14 -3.74 17.30
CA LEU A 156 -14.23 -3.58 18.43
C LEU A 156 -12.81 -4.03 18.07
N LEU A 157 -12.68 -5.07 17.24
CA LEU A 157 -11.40 -5.52 16.73
C LEU A 157 -10.70 -4.45 15.89
N THR A 158 -11.43 -3.64 15.11
CA THR A 158 -10.84 -2.56 14.31
C THR A 158 -10.32 -1.42 15.21
N LEU A 159 -11.05 -1.07 16.27
CA LEU A 159 -10.59 -0.11 17.28
C LEU A 159 -9.33 -0.60 17.97
N PHE A 160 -9.31 -1.87 18.39
CA PHE A 160 -8.17 -2.48 19.05
C PHE A 160 -6.94 -2.57 18.13
N ALA A 161 -7.13 -3.00 16.87
CA ALA A 161 -6.07 -3.03 15.87
C ALA A 161 -5.50 -1.63 15.61
N THR A 162 -6.35 -0.60 15.55
CA THR A 162 -5.91 0.79 15.40
C THR A 162 -5.14 1.28 16.62
N ALA A 163 -5.54 0.89 17.83
CA ALA A 163 -4.82 1.21 19.06
C ALA A 163 -3.38 0.65 19.03
N ILE A 164 -3.23 -0.62 18.66
CA ILE A 164 -1.93 -1.26 18.53
C ILE A 164 -1.12 -0.63 17.39
N ALA A 165 -1.76 -0.30 16.27
CA ALA A 165 -1.11 0.40 15.17
C ALA A 165 -0.55 1.76 15.61
N LEU A 166 -1.27 2.53 16.42
CA LEU A 166 -0.78 3.83 16.95
C LEU A 166 0.45 3.65 17.82
N VAL A 167 0.41 2.67 18.72
CA VAL A 167 1.53 2.36 19.61
C VAL A 167 2.76 1.96 18.78
N LEU A 168 2.58 1.05 17.84
CA LEU A 168 3.64 0.55 16.99
C LEU A 168 4.18 1.64 16.05
N ALA A 169 3.31 2.47 15.48
CA ALA A 169 3.73 3.60 14.66
C ALA A 169 4.64 4.54 15.46
N ARG A 170 4.24 4.90 16.69
CA ARG A 170 5.06 5.74 17.57
C ARG A 170 6.41 5.11 17.91
N ILE A 171 6.44 3.83 18.26
CA ILE A 171 7.70 3.10 18.51
C ILE A 171 8.58 3.11 17.27
N LEU A 172 7.99 2.89 16.09
CA LEU A 172 8.71 2.89 14.82
C LEU A 172 9.31 4.27 14.50
N PHE A 173 8.59 5.36 14.80
CA PHE A 173 9.13 6.72 14.69
C PHE A 173 10.31 6.95 15.62
N ALA A 174 10.21 6.49 16.88
CA ALA A 174 11.28 6.65 17.86
C ALA A 174 12.54 5.85 17.48
N VAL A 175 12.38 4.63 16.97
CA VAL A 175 13.51 3.73 16.66
C VAL A 175 14.15 4.01 15.31
N ILE A 176 13.34 4.17 14.25
CA ILE A 176 13.82 4.25 12.87
C ILE A 176 14.00 5.70 12.40
N GLY A 177 13.30 6.63 13.04
CA GLY A 177 13.28 8.04 12.69
C GLY A 177 12.36 8.37 11.52
N PRO A 178 11.91 9.64 11.43
CA PRO A 178 10.81 10.07 10.57
C PRO A 178 11.09 10.02 9.06
N LYS A 179 12.26 9.59 8.58
CA LYS A 179 12.49 9.47 7.12
C LYS A 179 12.12 8.10 6.57
N ASN A 180 12.31 7.06 7.38
CA ASN A 180 12.23 5.68 6.91
C ASN A 180 10.95 4.97 7.39
N THR A 181 10.23 5.52 8.37
CA THR A 181 8.98 4.95 8.91
C THR A 181 7.95 4.67 7.82
N ARG A 182 7.80 5.58 6.84
CA ARG A 182 6.90 5.40 5.70
C ARG A 182 7.26 4.17 4.86
N VAL A 183 8.54 3.97 4.58
CA VAL A 183 9.02 2.85 3.77
C VAL A 183 8.79 1.54 4.51
N VAL A 184 9.04 1.51 5.82
CA VAL A 184 8.82 0.31 6.63
C VAL A 184 7.34 -0.05 6.73
N ALA A 185 6.46 0.93 6.94
CA ALA A 185 5.01 0.70 6.94
C ALA A 185 4.51 0.16 5.58
N GLN A 186 5.09 0.63 4.48
CA GLN A 186 4.78 0.11 3.13
C GLN A 186 5.31 -1.29 2.90
N ILE A 187 6.53 -1.60 3.36
CA ILE A 187 7.09 -2.95 3.28
C ILE A 187 6.22 -3.91 4.09
N LEU A 188 5.84 -3.55 5.31
CA LEU A 188 4.93 -4.36 6.14
C LEU A 188 3.58 -4.54 5.44
N GLY A 189 3.01 -3.48 4.90
CA GLY A 189 1.78 -3.52 4.10
C GLY A 189 1.87 -4.47 2.91
N SER A 190 2.94 -4.36 2.12
CA SER A 190 3.19 -5.20 0.96
C SER A 190 3.45 -6.66 1.35
N LEU A 191 4.18 -6.90 2.43
CA LEU A 191 4.50 -8.24 2.91
C LEU A 191 3.24 -8.97 3.39
N ILE A 192 2.41 -8.28 4.17
CA ILE A 192 1.14 -8.83 4.66
C ILE A 192 0.17 -9.05 3.50
N GLY A 193 0.08 -8.12 2.55
CA GLY A 193 -0.72 -8.29 1.33
C GLY A 193 -0.25 -9.47 0.47
N ALA A 194 1.07 -9.64 0.30
CA ALA A 194 1.65 -10.75 -0.44
C ALA A 194 1.43 -12.09 0.28
N ALA A 195 1.62 -12.14 1.60
CA ALA A 195 1.36 -13.32 2.41
C ALA A 195 -0.10 -13.76 2.30
N PHE A 196 -1.04 -12.81 2.37
CA PHE A 196 -2.46 -13.10 2.18
C PHE A 196 -2.79 -13.56 0.76
N PHE A 197 -2.20 -12.94 -0.25
CA PHE A 197 -2.37 -13.34 -1.66
C PHE A 197 -1.88 -14.78 -1.90
N ILE A 198 -0.73 -15.15 -1.33
CA ILE A 198 -0.20 -16.51 -1.39
C ILE A 198 -1.12 -17.47 -0.63
N ALA A 199 -1.49 -17.14 0.62
CA ALA A 199 -2.38 -17.96 1.44
C ALA A 199 -3.73 -18.23 0.76
N SER A 200 -4.31 -17.23 0.09
CA SER A 200 -5.57 -17.37 -0.65
C SER A 200 -5.49 -18.29 -1.88
N GLN A 201 -4.28 -18.55 -2.38
CA GLN A 201 -4.04 -19.41 -3.54
C GLN A 201 -3.66 -20.84 -3.16
N VAL A 202 -3.24 -21.10 -1.92
CA VAL A 202 -2.92 -22.44 -1.43
C VAL A 202 -4.03 -23.45 -1.76
N PRO A 203 -5.33 -23.16 -1.57
CA PRO A 203 -6.39 -24.12 -1.89
C PRO A 203 -6.50 -24.51 -3.37
N ARG A 204 -5.90 -23.76 -4.29
CA ARG A 204 -5.92 -24.08 -5.74
C ARG A 204 -4.83 -25.05 -6.17
N PHE A 205 -3.75 -25.17 -5.39
CA PHE A 205 -2.60 -26.01 -5.72
C PHE A 205 -2.54 -27.31 -4.91
N SER A 206 -3.31 -27.42 -3.83
CA SER A 206 -3.37 -28.61 -2.97
C SER A 206 -4.48 -29.56 -3.43
N GLU A 207 -4.18 -30.84 -3.64
CA GLU A 207 -5.19 -31.91 -3.68
C GLU A 207 -5.94 -31.98 -2.35
N ASN A 208 -7.21 -32.41 -2.37
CA ASN A 208 -8.14 -32.34 -1.24
C ASN A 208 -7.57 -32.91 0.08
N GLU A 209 -6.75 -33.96 0.02
CA GLU A 209 -6.17 -34.63 1.20
C GLU A 209 -5.03 -33.81 1.85
N SER A 210 -4.17 -33.19 1.04
CA SER A 210 -3.10 -32.30 1.52
C SER A 210 -3.65 -31.00 2.12
N ARG A 211 -4.79 -30.52 1.64
CA ARG A 211 -5.51 -29.36 2.16
C ARG A 211 -6.07 -29.61 3.56
N ALA A 212 -6.65 -30.78 3.78
CA ALA A 212 -7.20 -31.17 5.08
C ALA A 212 -6.09 -31.25 6.13
N ARG A 213 -4.95 -31.87 5.80
CA ARG A 213 -3.78 -31.97 6.69
C ARG A 213 -3.16 -30.60 7.01
N ALA A 214 -2.93 -29.76 6.01
CA ALA A 214 -2.36 -28.42 6.24
C ALA A 214 -3.29 -27.53 7.09
N MET A 215 -4.61 -27.62 6.88
CA MET A 215 -5.57 -26.91 7.71
C MET A 215 -5.59 -27.48 9.13
N GLN A 216 -5.52 -28.80 9.30
CA GLN A 216 -5.42 -29.45 10.60
C GLN A 216 -4.14 -29.07 11.35
N ASP A 217 -2.99 -28.96 10.69
CA ASP A 217 -1.72 -28.57 11.33
C ASP A 217 -1.75 -27.12 11.83
N ILE A 218 -2.25 -26.21 11.00
CA ILE A 218 -2.45 -24.80 11.40
C ILE A 218 -3.47 -24.74 12.56
N PHE A 219 -4.54 -25.53 12.48
CA PHE A 219 -5.57 -25.59 13.50
C PHE A 219 -5.02 -26.11 14.83
N ASN A 220 -4.26 -27.21 14.80
CA ASN A 220 -3.62 -27.81 15.98
C ASN A 220 -2.61 -26.86 16.63
N ALA A 221 -1.96 -26.00 15.85
CA ALA A 221 -1.05 -24.97 16.38
C ALA A 221 -1.79 -23.77 17.02
N ILE A 222 -2.97 -23.40 16.51
CA ILE A 222 -3.72 -22.21 16.96
C ILE A 222 -4.71 -22.52 18.09
N VAL A 223 -5.36 -23.68 18.07
CA VAL A 223 -6.33 -24.14 19.09
C VAL A 223 -5.82 -24.03 20.53
N PRO A 224 -4.59 -24.44 20.90
CA PRO A 224 -4.15 -24.35 22.29
C PRO A 224 -4.02 -22.90 22.79
N VAL A 225 -3.76 -21.94 21.89
CA VAL A 225 -3.57 -20.53 22.24
C VAL A 225 -4.89 -19.75 22.20
N VAL A 226 -5.70 -19.99 21.18
CA VAL A 226 -6.88 -19.18 20.83
C VAL A 226 -8.20 -19.91 21.11
N GLY A 227 -8.20 -21.24 21.08
CA GLY A 227 -9.38 -22.08 21.33
C GLY A 227 -9.65 -22.40 22.80
N ASN A 228 -8.74 -22.06 23.72
CA ASN A 228 -8.94 -22.30 25.15
C ASN A 228 -9.95 -21.28 25.74
N PRO A 229 -11.12 -21.73 26.26
CA PRO A 229 -12.14 -20.83 26.81
C PRO A 229 -11.67 -20.01 28.01
N SER A 230 -10.63 -20.48 28.70
CA SER A 230 -10.05 -19.82 29.89
C SER A 230 -8.92 -18.83 29.58
N SER A 231 -8.41 -18.82 28.34
CA SER A 231 -7.35 -17.92 27.92
C SER A 231 -7.87 -16.49 27.68
N PRO A 232 -7.21 -15.44 28.20
CA PRO A 232 -7.56 -14.05 27.87
C PRO A 232 -7.48 -13.76 26.37
N LEU A 233 -6.68 -14.51 25.60
CA LEU A 233 -6.57 -14.35 24.15
C LEU A 233 -7.80 -14.84 23.39
N SER A 234 -8.65 -15.69 23.97
CA SER A 234 -9.88 -16.15 23.33
C SER A 234 -11.05 -15.17 23.51
N LEU A 235 -10.87 -14.09 24.29
CA LEU A 235 -11.90 -13.08 24.55
C LEU A 235 -12.53 -12.49 23.26
N PRO A 236 -11.79 -12.12 22.21
CA PRO A 236 -12.40 -11.63 20.97
C PRO A 236 -13.26 -12.69 20.27
N ALA A 237 -12.85 -13.97 20.36
CA ALA A 237 -13.59 -15.10 19.79
C ALA A 237 -14.85 -15.40 20.60
N ARG A 238 -14.77 -15.33 21.93
CA ARG A 238 -15.93 -15.47 22.83
C ARG A 238 -16.93 -14.34 22.67
N ALA A 239 -16.44 -13.10 22.49
CA ALA A 239 -17.27 -11.92 22.25
C ALA A 239 -18.05 -12.00 20.93
N ALA A 240 -17.60 -12.80 19.96
CA ALA A 240 -18.31 -12.99 18.69
C ALA A 240 -19.59 -13.85 18.83
N PHE A 241 -19.72 -14.64 19.90
CA PHE A 241 -20.86 -15.55 20.14
C PHE A 241 -22.10 -14.87 20.75
N GLY A 242 -22.46 -13.68 20.29
CA GLY A 242 -23.67 -12.96 20.72
C GLY A 242 -23.42 -11.84 21.73
N LEU A 243 -24.51 -11.33 22.33
CA LEU A 243 -24.51 -10.19 23.25
C LEU A 243 -24.28 -10.66 24.70
N ASN A 244 -23.07 -11.15 25.00
CA ASN A 244 -22.71 -11.68 26.31
C ASN A 244 -21.87 -10.70 27.14
N ALA A 245 -21.65 -11.00 28.42
CA ALA A 245 -20.73 -10.24 29.28
C ALA A 245 -19.32 -10.12 28.68
N ASP A 246 -18.87 -11.14 27.95
CA ASP A 246 -17.59 -11.15 27.23
C ASP A 246 -17.49 -10.05 26.18
N LEU A 247 -18.59 -9.70 25.51
CA LEU A 247 -18.64 -8.61 24.55
C LEU A 247 -18.48 -7.26 25.25
N ALA A 248 -19.08 -7.07 26.43
CA ALA A 248 -18.92 -5.85 27.21
C ALA A 248 -17.49 -5.68 27.72
N ILE A 249 -16.86 -6.77 28.17
CA ILE A 249 -15.44 -6.78 28.58
C ILE A 249 -14.55 -6.46 27.38
N TRP A 250 -14.79 -7.09 26.24
CA TRP A 250 -14.05 -6.82 25.00
C TRP A 250 -14.24 -5.38 24.53
N ALA A 251 -15.46 -4.84 24.64
CA ALA A 251 -15.77 -3.46 24.31
C ALA A 251 -14.99 -2.49 25.21
N ALA A 252 -14.98 -2.73 26.52
CA ALA A 252 -14.22 -1.94 27.47
C ALA A 252 -12.72 -1.96 27.14
N ILE A 253 -12.14 -3.15 26.90
CA ILE A 253 -10.73 -3.30 26.54
C ILE A 253 -10.40 -2.54 25.26
N ALA A 254 -11.18 -2.73 24.19
CA ALA A 254 -10.92 -2.10 22.90
C ALA A 254 -11.04 -0.57 22.96
N VAL A 255 -12.08 -0.06 23.63
CA VAL A 255 -12.30 1.39 23.77
C VAL A 255 -11.24 2.02 24.66
N ILE A 256 -10.92 1.43 25.81
CA ILE A 256 -9.90 1.93 26.73
C ILE A 256 -8.52 1.90 26.04
N ALA A 257 -8.16 0.79 25.40
CA ALA A 257 -6.91 0.67 24.66
C ALA A 257 -6.79 1.74 23.57
N PHE A 258 -7.87 1.98 22.81
CA PHE A 258 -7.89 3.02 21.78
C PHE A 258 -7.72 4.43 22.37
N LEU A 259 -8.48 4.77 23.41
CA LEU A 259 -8.39 6.09 24.04
C LEU A 259 -7.03 6.33 24.68
N LEU A 260 -6.47 5.33 25.36
CA LEU A 260 -5.13 5.40 25.94
C LEU A 260 -4.05 5.53 24.85
N ALA A 261 -4.16 4.76 23.76
CA ALA A 261 -3.23 4.85 22.64
C ALA A 261 -3.26 6.24 22.00
N VAL A 262 -4.46 6.80 21.78
CA VAL A 262 -4.64 8.16 21.25
C VAL A 262 -4.07 9.20 22.20
N TRP A 263 -4.37 9.10 23.50
CA TRP A 263 -3.85 10.03 24.50
C TRP A 263 -2.32 10.00 24.57
N TRP A 264 -1.75 8.79 24.63
CA TRP A 264 -0.31 8.58 24.64
C TRP A 264 0.32 9.17 23.37
N TYR A 265 -0.26 8.87 22.21
CA TYR A 265 0.18 9.37 20.92
C TYR A 265 0.15 10.91 20.84
N ALA A 266 -0.96 11.53 21.27
CA ALA A 266 -1.12 12.98 21.30
C ALA A 266 -0.08 13.68 22.20
N ALA A 267 0.27 13.07 23.34
CA ALA A 267 1.28 13.63 24.25
C ALA A 267 2.70 13.68 23.63
N GLY A 268 3.02 12.77 22.71
CA GLY A 268 4.31 12.75 21.99
C GLY A 268 4.35 13.63 20.74
N PHE A 269 3.17 13.95 20.18
CA PHE A 269 3.03 14.49 18.84
C PHE A 269 3.80 15.81 18.62
N SER A 270 3.87 16.71 19.60
CA SER A 270 4.58 17.99 19.46
C SER A 270 6.09 17.82 19.22
N ARG A 271 6.71 16.82 19.86
CA ARG A 271 8.14 16.50 19.69
C ARG A 271 8.40 15.87 18.32
N ASP A 272 7.55 14.95 17.90
CA ASP A 272 7.65 14.27 16.60
C ASP A 272 7.39 15.26 15.44
N ALA A 273 6.41 16.14 15.61
CA ALA A 273 6.08 17.24 14.71
C ALA A 273 7.25 18.21 14.51
N ALA A 274 7.88 18.66 15.59
CA ALA A 274 9.04 19.55 15.54
C ALA A 274 10.24 18.89 14.82
N ALA A 275 10.47 17.60 15.06
CA ALA A 275 11.51 16.84 14.37
C ALA A 275 11.27 16.74 12.86
N ILE A 276 10.01 16.57 12.43
CA ILE A 276 9.63 16.53 11.01
C ILE A 276 9.75 17.90 10.35
N ALA A 277 9.31 18.97 11.03
CA ALA A 277 9.41 20.35 10.54
C ALA A 277 10.88 20.76 10.29
N GLY A 278 11.79 20.38 11.21
CA GLY A 278 13.23 20.61 11.06
C GLY A 278 13.87 19.93 9.84
N LEU A 279 13.27 18.85 9.31
CA LEU A 279 13.72 18.21 8.07
C LEU A 279 13.34 19.01 6.81
N GLY A 280 12.30 19.86 6.88
CA GLY A 280 11.82 20.68 5.77
C GLY A 280 12.64 21.94 5.50
N GLN A 281 13.34 22.48 6.50
CA GLN A 281 14.07 23.73 6.38
C GLN A 281 15.42 23.65 5.67
N ARG A 282 15.97 22.45 5.39
CA ARG A 282 17.16 22.32 4.52
C ARG A 282 16.79 22.47 3.02
N ARG A 283 16.14 23.57 2.67
CA ARG A 283 16.12 24.06 1.28
C ARG A 283 17.48 24.69 1.02
N LYS A 284 18.49 23.88 0.67
CA LYS A 284 19.67 24.43 -0.02
C LYS A 284 19.15 25.08 -1.30
N ILE A 285 19.05 26.41 -1.31
CA ILE A 285 18.85 27.19 -2.52
C ILE A 285 20.06 26.89 -3.40
N ASN A 286 19.91 25.90 -4.27
CA ASN A 286 21.00 25.45 -5.11
C ASN A 286 21.05 26.39 -6.31
N THR A 287 21.77 27.49 -6.18
CA THR A 287 22.02 28.49 -7.24
C THR A 287 22.64 27.88 -8.50
N ARG A 288 23.18 26.65 -8.44
CA ARG A 288 23.57 25.85 -9.62
C ARG A 288 22.40 25.34 -10.47
N ALA A 289 21.21 25.15 -9.89
CA ALA A 289 20.04 24.68 -10.65
C ALA A 289 19.52 25.74 -11.63
N ALA A 290 19.67 27.03 -11.31
CA ALA A 290 19.38 28.13 -12.23
C ALA A 290 20.31 28.10 -13.47
N ARG A 291 21.56 27.65 -13.32
CA ARG A 291 22.49 27.49 -14.45
C ARG A 291 22.19 26.27 -15.34
N ALA A 292 21.51 25.25 -14.81
CA ALA A 292 21.14 24.05 -15.55
C ALA A 292 19.87 24.21 -16.42
N MET A 293 19.13 25.31 -16.28
CA MET A 293 18.00 25.65 -17.17
C MET A 293 18.44 26.09 -18.58
N ARG A 294 19.75 26.05 -18.89
CA ARG A 294 20.28 26.20 -20.25
C ARG A 294 20.24 24.91 -21.09
N SER A 295 19.91 23.75 -20.51
CA SER A 295 19.66 22.52 -21.29
C SER A 295 18.15 22.28 -21.43
N GLY A 296 17.72 22.03 -22.67
CA GLY A 296 16.33 22.10 -23.11
C GLY A 296 15.30 21.44 -22.17
N VAL A 297 14.08 21.99 -22.19
CA VAL A 297 12.95 21.70 -21.28
C VAL A 297 12.73 20.21 -21.00
N ARG A 298 12.93 19.34 -22.00
CA ARG A 298 12.78 17.88 -21.85
C ARG A 298 13.84 17.24 -20.96
N ALA A 299 15.11 17.62 -21.08
CA ALA A 299 16.19 17.01 -20.30
C ALA A 299 16.15 17.44 -18.83
N THR A 300 15.75 18.70 -18.59
CA THR A 300 15.50 19.24 -17.25
C THR A 300 14.26 18.62 -16.60
N LEU A 301 13.18 18.39 -17.35
CA LEU A 301 12.02 17.62 -16.88
C LEU A 301 12.41 16.18 -16.52
N VAL A 302 13.09 15.44 -17.40
CA VAL A 302 13.50 14.06 -17.13
C VAL A 302 14.44 13.99 -15.92
N SER A 303 15.41 14.91 -15.81
CA SER A 303 16.31 14.97 -14.66
C SER A 303 15.63 15.38 -13.36
N LYS A 304 14.50 16.09 -13.45
CA LYS A 304 13.66 16.46 -12.31
C LYS A 304 12.80 15.27 -11.89
N GLU A 305 12.10 14.64 -12.82
CA GLU A 305 11.31 13.42 -12.60
C GLU A 305 12.17 12.29 -12.04
N TRP A 306 13.38 12.08 -12.57
CA TRP A 306 14.28 11.03 -12.09
C TRP A 306 14.79 11.31 -10.66
N ARG A 307 15.05 12.58 -10.32
CA ARG A 307 15.40 12.97 -8.93
C ARG A 307 14.20 12.89 -7.98
N LEU A 308 12.99 13.09 -8.47
CA LEU A 308 11.75 12.91 -7.71
C LEU A 308 11.48 11.43 -7.45
N LEU A 309 11.57 10.58 -8.47
CA LEU A 309 11.44 9.13 -8.34
C LEU A 309 12.48 8.51 -7.40
N ARG A 310 13.73 9.01 -7.44
CA ARG A 310 14.79 8.57 -6.53
C ARG A 310 14.55 8.99 -5.07
N ARG A 311 13.76 10.04 -4.83
CA ARG A 311 13.42 10.53 -3.48
C ARG A 311 12.11 9.94 -2.95
N ASP A 312 11.17 9.65 -3.84
CA ASP A 312 9.84 9.15 -3.48
C ASP A 312 9.46 8.04 -4.47
N PRO A 313 9.80 6.77 -4.17
CA PRO A 313 9.48 5.65 -5.05
C PRO A 313 7.96 5.45 -5.22
N LEU A 314 7.15 6.07 -4.36
CA LEU A 314 5.69 6.02 -4.41
C LEU A 314 5.07 6.70 -5.64
N LEU A 315 5.80 7.61 -6.29
CA LEU A 315 5.35 8.27 -7.53
C LEU A 315 5.32 7.31 -8.73
N LEU A 316 6.05 6.20 -8.68
CA LEU A 316 6.05 5.14 -9.70
C LEU A 316 4.78 4.29 -9.65
N VAL A 317 4.22 4.09 -8.44
CA VAL A 317 2.98 3.34 -8.22
C VAL A 317 1.76 4.21 -8.51
N ALA A 318 1.81 5.49 -8.16
CA ALA A 318 0.69 6.42 -8.33
C ALA A 318 0.54 6.97 -9.76
N ASN A 319 1.59 6.97 -10.59
CA ASN A 319 1.57 7.64 -11.89
C ASN A 319 2.00 6.70 -13.06
N PRO A 320 1.06 6.04 -13.76
CA PRO A 320 1.38 5.10 -14.84
C PRO A 320 2.09 5.76 -16.04
N SER A 321 2.04 7.09 -16.15
CA SER A 321 2.79 7.85 -17.16
C SER A 321 4.31 7.81 -16.97
N ALA A 322 4.79 7.71 -15.72
CA ALA A 322 6.22 7.56 -15.43
C ALA A 322 6.74 6.18 -15.86
N ALA A 323 5.94 5.12 -15.66
CA ALA A 323 6.22 3.77 -16.14
C ALA A 323 6.19 3.69 -17.68
N ALA A 324 5.34 4.47 -18.35
CA ALA A 324 5.30 4.57 -19.81
C ALA A 324 6.53 5.30 -20.38
N LEU A 325 7.00 6.37 -19.71
CA LEU A 325 8.24 7.07 -20.07
C LEU A 325 9.48 6.18 -19.93
N LEU A 326 9.56 5.37 -18.86
CA LEU A 326 10.63 4.38 -18.68
C LEU A 326 10.63 3.31 -19.79
N ARG A 327 9.45 2.82 -20.19
CA ARG A 327 9.30 1.91 -21.34
C ARG A 327 9.70 2.56 -22.66
N ALA A 328 9.37 3.84 -22.87
CA ALA A 328 9.75 4.57 -24.08
C ALA A 328 11.26 4.83 -24.17
N THR A 329 11.93 5.07 -23.04
CA THR A 329 13.40 5.22 -23.02
C THR A 329 14.12 3.89 -23.27
N HIS A 330 13.62 2.78 -22.71
CA HIS A 330 14.20 1.45 -22.99
C HIS A 330 13.93 0.97 -24.42
N GLY A 331 12.76 1.29 -24.99
CA GLY A 331 12.43 0.99 -26.39
C GLY A 331 13.35 1.70 -27.40
N ARG A 332 13.75 2.95 -27.13
CA ARG A 332 14.67 3.69 -28.00
C ARG A 332 16.11 3.18 -27.96
N VAL A 333 16.57 2.66 -26.83
CA VAL A 333 17.91 2.05 -26.74
C VAL A 333 17.99 0.77 -27.58
N ARG A 334 16.94 -0.07 -27.58
CA ARG A 334 16.88 -1.24 -28.48
C ARG A 334 16.84 -0.88 -29.96
N ILE A 335 16.11 0.17 -30.36
CA ILE A 335 16.04 0.57 -31.78
C ILE A 335 17.36 1.18 -32.27
N ALA A 336 18.09 1.89 -31.39
CA ALA A 336 19.42 2.42 -31.71
C ALA A 336 20.48 1.32 -31.84
N ASP A 337 20.37 0.26 -31.03
CA ASP A 337 21.28 -0.89 -31.07
C ASP A 337 20.99 -1.80 -32.28
N GLN A 338 19.72 -1.96 -32.63
CA GLN A 338 19.30 -2.76 -33.79
C GLN A 338 19.63 -2.08 -35.13
N ARG A 339 19.63 -0.73 -35.21
CA ARG A 339 20.16 -0.02 -36.39
C ARG A 339 21.69 -0.14 -36.52
N ARG A 340 22.45 -0.12 -35.42
CA ARG A 340 23.90 -0.36 -35.44
C ARG A 340 24.26 -1.82 -35.76
N GLY A 341 23.44 -2.78 -35.34
CA GLY A 341 23.57 -4.20 -35.72
C GLY A 341 23.21 -4.49 -37.19
N GLY A 342 22.26 -3.75 -37.76
CA GLY A 342 21.85 -3.89 -39.17
C GLY A 342 22.86 -3.32 -40.17
N GLU A 343 23.47 -2.16 -39.88
CA GLU A 343 24.48 -1.55 -40.76
C GLU A 343 25.83 -2.28 -40.71
N SER A 344 26.13 -3.02 -39.63
CA SER A 344 27.37 -3.81 -39.52
C SER A 344 27.29 -5.17 -40.21
N LEU A 345 26.09 -5.69 -40.52
CA LEU A 345 25.90 -6.96 -41.23
C LEU A 345 25.83 -6.81 -42.76
N LEU A 346 25.45 -5.64 -43.28
CA LEU A 346 25.45 -5.35 -44.72
C LEU A 346 26.83 -4.95 -45.27
N LEU A 347 27.74 -4.44 -44.42
CA LEU A 347 29.13 -4.12 -44.81
C LEU A 347 30.13 -5.28 -44.58
N ARG A 348 29.74 -6.35 -43.87
CA ARG A 348 30.59 -7.53 -43.60
C ARG A 348 30.46 -8.69 -44.59
N ARG A 349 29.54 -8.63 -45.57
CA ARG A 349 29.35 -9.70 -46.57
C ARG A 349 30.20 -9.58 -47.85
N HIS A 350 31.04 -8.55 -47.99
CA HIS A 350 31.90 -8.36 -49.18
C HIS A 350 33.41 -8.42 -48.94
N CYS A 351 33.88 -8.82 -47.77
CA CYS A 351 35.30 -9.14 -47.55
C CYS A 351 35.44 -10.50 -46.85
N VAL A 352 35.10 -11.55 -47.58
CA VAL A 352 35.58 -12.91 -47.33
C VAL A 352 36.76 -13.11 -48.27
N CYS A 353 37.98 -13.10 -47.74
CA CYS A 353 39.09 -13.90 -48.30
C CYS A 353 40.30 -13.92 -47.34
N VAL A 354 40.49 -15.10 -46.76
CA VAL A 354 41.76 -15.84 -46.65
C VAL A 354 42.99 -15.08 -46.14
N ARG A 355 43.42 -15.40 -44.91
CA ARG A 355 44.85 -15.64 -44.67
C ARG A 355 45.09 -16.63 -43.54
N ALA A 356 45.36 -17.86 -43.97
CA ALA A 356 46.07 -18.86 -43.22
C ALA A 356 47.57 -18.53 -43.25
N ASP A 357 48.18 -18.67 -42.07
CA ASP A 357 49.44 -19.35 -41.75
C ASP A 357 50.74 -19.06 -42.55
N ARG A 358 51.80 -18.95 -41.74
CA ARG A 358 53.25 -19.08 -42.01
C ARG A 358 54.07 -17.90 -42.55
N ASP A 359 54.90 -17.41 -41.63
CA ASP A 359 56.25 -16.94 -41.83
C ASP A 359 57.09 -17.91 -42.69
N ILE A 360 57.83 -17.40 -43.66
CA ILE A 360 59.19 -17.81 -44.08
C ILE A 360 59.67 -16.94 -45.28
N LEU A 361 60.80 -16.26 -45.04
CA LEU A 361 61.91 -15.84 -45.94
C LEU A 361 61.70 -15.02 -47.24
N ARG A 362 62.39 -13.87 -47.24
CA ARG A 362 63.21 -13.22 -48.31
C ARG A 362 62.53 -12.67 -49.59
N GLY A 363 62.82 -11.38 -49.89
CA GLY A 363 62.86 -10.82 -51.26
C GLY A 363 62.08 -9.51 -51.47
N GLN A 364 62.78 -8.38 -51.61
CA GLN A 364 62.29 -7.07 -52.10
C GLN A 364 61.90 -7.10 -53.61
N PRO A 365 61.39 -6.01 -54.27
CA PRO A 365 60.47 -4.92 -53.88
C PRO A 365 59.36 -4.58 -54.94
N CYS A 366 58.57 -3.51 -54.69
CA CYS A 366 57.78 -2.65 -55.63
C CYS A 366 56.41 -3.20 -56.14
N LEU A 367 55.33 -2.44 -56.38
CA LEU A 367 55.07 -1.02 -56.65
C LEU A 367 53.54 -0.69 -56.50
N ALA A 368 53.18 0.60 -56.46
CA ALA A 368 51.83 1.21 -56.60
C ALA A 368 50.91 1.21 -55.34
N HIS A 369 50.74 2.29 -54.57
CA HIS A 369 50.47 3.71 -54.87
C HIS A 369 49.06 3.97 -55.41
N ARG A 370 48.32 4.84 -54.69
CA ARG A 370 47.01 5.48 -54.97
C ARG A 370 45.75 4.67 -54.61
N LEU A 371 45.13 5.06 -53.48
CA LEU A 371 43.68 5.33 -53.35
C LEU A 371 43.23 5.65 -51.89
N CYS A 372 44.15 5.80 -50.93
CA CYS A 372 43.82 6.21 -49.55
C CYS A 372 43.75 7.73 -49.29
N ARG A 373 43.52 8.57 -50.30
CA ARG A 373 43.28 10.02 -50.15
C ARG A 373 42.00 10.41 -50.85
N GLY A 374 40.87 10.33 -50.14
CA GLY A 374 39.60 10.77 -50.72
C GLY A 374 38.34 10.53 -49.90
N ARG A 375 38.33 10.69 -48.57
CA ARG A 375 37.05 10.90 -47.85
C ARG A 375 37.09 11.45 -46.41
N THR A 376 38.23 11.97 -45.95
CA THR A 376 38.38 12.58 -44.61
C THR A 376 38.32 14.12 -44.60
N ARG A 377 37.80 14.75 -45.65
CA ARG A 377 37.51 16.20 -45.72
C ARG A 377 36.13 16.44 -46.32
N SER A 378 35.06 16.37 -45.54
CA SER A 378 33.74 16.87 -45.99
C SER A 378 32.76 17.27 -44.87
N HIS A 379 32.97 16.89 -43.60
CA HIS A 379 32.01 17.25 -42.53
C HIS A 379 32.44 18.35 -41.55
N ARG A 380 33.54 19.07 -41.82
CA ARG A 380 34.04 20.17 -40.96
C ARG A 380 33.81 21.59 -41.53
N GLN A 381 32.90 21.78 -42.49
CA GLN A 381 32.73 23.06 -43.19
C GLN A 381 31.28 23.49 -43.51
N ARG A 382 30.28 23.07 -42.72
CA ARG A 382 28.92 23.65 -42.76
C ARG A 382 28.41 23.99 -41.36
N ALA A 383 29.01 25.00 -40.74
CA ALA A 383 28.43 25.78 -39.62
C ALA A 383 29.16 27.12 -39.41
N ARG A 384 29.57 27.78 -40.49
CA ARG A 384 29.98 29.20 -40.51
C ARG A 384 29.46 29.83 -41.79
N LEU A 385 28.17 30.11 -41.81
CA LEU A 385 27.49 31.09 -42.68
C LEU A 385 26.20 31.48 -41.95
N SER A 386 26.36 32.31 -40.93
CA SER A 386 25.37 33.29 -40.47
C SER A 386 26.18 34.53 -40.09
N ARG A 387 26.31 35.43 -41.06
CA ARG A 387 26.34 36.85 -40.83
C ARG A 387 25.05 37.39 -41.40
#